data_AF-A0A0U0R568-F1
#
_entry.id   AF-A0A0U0R568-F1
#
_cell.length_a   1.000
_cell.length_b   1.000
_cell.length_c   1.000
_cell.angle_alpha   90.00
_cell.angle_beta   90.00
_cell.angle_gamma   90.00
#
_symmetry.space_group_name_H-M   'P 1'
#
loop_
_entity.id
_entity.type
_entity.pdbx_description
1 polymer ?
#
loop_
_entity_poly.entity_id
_entity_poly.type
_entity_poly.pdbx_seq_one_letter_code
_entity_poly.pdbx_strand_id
1 'polypeptide(L)'
;MVDEILAAGGQAVADGSDISDWDQAANLIQAAVETYGGVDVLVNNAGIVRDRMIANTSEEEFDAVIAVHLKGHFATMRHAASHWRGLSKAGKAPKDIDARIINTSSGAGLQGSVGQGNYSAAKAGIAALTLVGAAEMRRYGVTVNAIAPAARTRMTETVFAEMMAKPQEGFDAMAPENVSPLVVWLGSAESRDVTGKVFEVEGGIIRVAEGWAHGPQVDKGVKWDPAELGPVVSDLLAKSRPPVPVYGA
;
A
#
# COMPACT_ATOMS: atom_id res chain seq x y z
N MET A 1 14.39 6.08 -16.96
CA MET A 1 13.11 5.34 -16.92
C MET A 1 12.41 5.30 -18.28
N VAL A 2 11.75 6.35 -18.78
CA VAL A 2 11.07 6.31 -20.11
C VAL A 2 12.06 5.94 -21.22
N ASP A 3 13.22 6.60 -21.26
CA ASP A 3 14.26 6.32 -22.26
C ASP A 3 14.79 4.88 -22.17
N GLU A 4 14.86 4.30 -20.97
CA GLU A 4 15.27 2.90 -20.77
C GLU A 4 14.22 1.94 -21.33
N ILE A 5 12.93 2.22 -21.13
CA ILE A 5 11.83 1.42 -21.67
C ILE A 5 11.85 1.49 -23.21
N LEU A 6 12.00 2.69 -23.78
CA LEU A 6 12.07 2.88 -25.23
C LEU A 6 13.32 2.22 -25.82
N ALA A 7 14.48 2.32 -25.17
CA ALA A 7 15.72 1.67 -25.60
C ALA A 7 15.63 0.14 -25.56
N ALA A 8 14.83 -0.42 -24.65
CA ALA A 8 14.52 -1.84 -24.57
C ALA A 8 13.43 -2.30 -25.57
N GLY A 9 12.90 -1.39 -26.41
CA GLY A 9 11.89 -1.69 -27.42
C GLY A 9 10.43 -1.65 -26.91
N GLY A 10 10.20 -1.16 -25.69
CA GLY A 10 8.88 -0.94 -25.12
C GLY A 10 8.24 0.39 -25.55
N GLN A 11 7.05 0.67 -25.02
CA GLN A 11 6.35 1.94 -25.19
C GLN A 11 6.13 2.58 -23.82
N ALA A 12 6.44 3.87 -23.69
CA ALA A 12 6.23 4.63 -22.46
C ALA A 12 6.05 6.12 -22.78
N VAL A 13 5.29 6.81 -21.94
CA VAL A 13 5.13 8.27 -21.93
C VAL A 13 5.37 8.78 -20.50
N ALA A 14 5.98 9.94 -20.37
CA ALA A 14 6.17 10.58 -19.07
C ALA A 14 4.95 11.42 -18.73
N ASP A 15 4.46 11.34 -17.50
CA ASP A 15 3.42 12.20 -16.95
C ASP A 15 3.94 12.87 -15.66
N GLY A 16 3.69 14.17 -15.55
CA GLY A 16 4.22 15.01 -14.47
C GLY A 16 3.22 15.33 -13.36
N SER A 17 2.08 14.64 -13.31
CA SER A 17 1.00 14.93 -12.37
C SER A 17 1.44 14.77 -10.92
N ASP A 18 1.17 15.78 -10.09
CA ASP A 18 1.22 15.62 -8.64
C ASP A 18 -0.01 14.82 -8.20
N ILE A 19 0.20 13.56 -7.83
CA ILE A 19 -0.87 12.66 -7.40
C ILE A 19 -1.58 13.12 -6.12
N SER A 20 -0.99 14.04 -5.34
CA SER A 20 -1.64 14.65 -4.18
C SER A 20 -2.64 15.76 -4.55
N ASP A 21 -2.58 16.26 -5.79
CA ASP A 21 -3.58 17.12 -6.41
C ASP A 21 -4.68 16.25 -7.05
N TRP A 22 -5.93 16.59 -6.73
CA TRP A 22 -7.10 15.79 -7.12
C TRP A 22 -7.32 15.77 -8.63
N ASP A 23 -7.19 16.93 -9.27
CA ASP A 23 -7.47 17.07 -10.70
C ASP A 23 -6.30 16.53 -11.52
N GLN A 24 -5.06 16.70 -11.05
CA GLN A 24 -3.90 16.09 -11.70
C GLN A 24 -3.93 14.56 -11.61
N ALA A 25 -4.37 13.98 -10.49
CA ALA A 25 -4.61 12.53 -10.41
C ALA A 25 -5.68 12.04 -11.42
N ALA A 26 -6.68 12.86 -11.74
CA ALA A 26 -7.64 12.56 -12.80
C ALA A 26 -6.99 12.62 -14.19
N ASN A 27 -6.15 13.63 -14.43
CA ASN A 27 -5.44 13.81 -15.69
C ASN A 27 -4.49 12.65 -15.98
N LEU A 28 -3.81 12.09 -14.98
CA LEU A 28 -2.99 10.90 -15.12
C LEU A 28 -3.78 9.71 -15.73
N ILE A 29 -5.00 9.47 -15.24
CA ILE A 29 -5.85 8.40 -15.77
C ILE A 29 -6.28 8.71 -17.21
N GLN A 30 -6.64 9.96 -17.50
CA GLN A 30 -7.00 10.38 -18.85
C GLN A 30 -5.84 10.25 -19.83
N ALA A 31 -4.63 10.67 -19.45
CA ALA A 31 -3.44 10.58 -20.27
C ALA A 31 -3.16 9.14 -20.73
N ALA A 32 -3.35 8.16 -19.83
CA ALA A 32 -3.22 6.75 -20.19
C ALA A 32 -4.31 6.27 -21.17
N VAL A 33 -5.57 6.71 -20.97
CA VAL A 33 -6.67 6.41 -21.90
C VAL A 33 -6.44 7.05 -23.28
N GLU A 34 -5.98 8.29 -23.34
CA GLU A 34 -5.73 9.01 -24.59
C GLU A 34 -4.52 8.44 -25.35
N THR A 35 -3.48 8.03 -24.63
CA THR A 35 -2.24 7.52 -25.24
C THR A 35 -2.36 6.06 -25.66
N TYR A 36 -2.98 5.21 -24.82
CA TYR A 36 -2.97 3.76 -24.99
C TYR A 36 -4.37 3.15 -25.20
N GLY A 37 -5.43 3.95 -25.17
CA GLY A 37 -6.81 3.51 -25.38
C GLY A 37 -7.51 2.94 -24.14
N GLY A 38 -6.83 2.88 -23.00
CA GLY A 38 -7.38 2.35 -21.75
C GLY A 38 -6.38 2.34 -20.60
N VAL A 39 -6.84 1.87 -19.44
CA VAL A 39 -6.02 1.63 -18.25
C VAL A 39 -6.34 0.25 -17.72
N ASP A 40 -5.34 -0.64 -17.67
CA ASP A 40 -5.51 -1.99 -17.14
C ASP A 40 -4.92 -2.13 -15.74
N VAL A 41 -3.79 -1.47 -15.47
CA VAL A 41 -3.06 -1.59 -14.20
C VAL A 41 -2.73 -0.21 -13.64
N LEU A 42 -3.07 0.03 -12.38
CA LEU A 42 -2.64 1.18 -11.58
C LEU A 42 -1.68 0.70 -10.49
N VAL A 43 -0.44 1.20 -10.49
CA VAL A 43 0.53 0.97 -9.42
C VAL A 43 0.76 2.26 -8.64
N ASN A 44 0.25 2.32 -7.40
CA ASN A 44 0.46 3.46 -6.53
C ASN A 44 1.75 3.29 -5.72
N ASN A 45 2.80 3.99 -6.15
CA ASN A 45 4.13 3.91 -5.53
C ASN A 45 4.68 5.24 -5.00
N ALA A 46 4.17 6.38 -5.49
CA ALA A 46 4.67 7.70 -5.11
C ALA A 46 4.71 7.91 -3.59
N GLY A 47 5.76 8.60 -3.11
CA GLY A 47 6.03 8.68 -1.68
C GLY A 47 7.16 9.62 -1.30
N ILE A 48 7.10 10.09 -0.06
CA ILE A 48 8.14 10.90 0.60
C ILE A 48 8.25 10.50 2.07
N VAL A 49 9.40 10.75 2.69
CA VAL A 49 9.59 10.59 4.14
C VAL A 49 9.88 11.94 4.79
N ARG A 50 9.34 12.15 6.01
CA ARG A 50 9.58 13.30 6.90
C ARG A 50 9.63 12.75 8.32
N ASP A 51 10.69 11.99 8.59
CA ASP A 51 10.80 11.18 9.79
C ASP A 51 11.09 12.05 11.01
N ARG A 52 10.23 11.94 12.03
CA ARG A 52 10.30 12.60 13.33
C ARG A 52 9.62 11.72 14.37
N MET A 53 10.12 11.78 15.60
CA MET A 53 9.32 11.37 16.76
C MET A 53 8.03 12.19 16.79
N ILE A 54 6.90 11.60 17.16
CA ILE A 54 5.57 12.27 17.15
C ILE A 54 5.61 13.62 17.86
N ALA A 55 6.31 13.71 19.00
CA ALA A 55 6.42 14.95 19.79
C ALA A 55 7.18 16.09 19.07
N ASN A 56 7.89 15.78 17.98
CA ASN A 56 8.73 16.71 17.24
C ASN A 56 8.27 16.89 15.77
N THR A 57 7.16 16.27 15.36
CA THR A 57 6.63 16.37 13.99
C THR A 57 5.91 17.71 13.82
N SER A 58 6.26 18.48 12.79
CA SER A 58 5.48 19.67 12.42
C SER A 58 4.20 19.31 11.66
N GLU A 59 3.23 20.23 11.62
CA GLU A 59 2.02 20.08 10.81
C GLU A 59 2.35 19.84 9.33
N GLU A 60 3.26 20.64 8.77
CA GLU A 60 3.71 20.53 7.38
C GLU A 60 4.35 19.17 7.07
N GLU A 61 5.15 18.62 8.00
CA GLU A 61 5.76 17.29 7.85
C GLU A 61 4.71 16.18 7.90
N PHE A 62 3.68 16.32 8.73
CA PHE A 62 2.55 15.38 8.77
C PHE A 62 1.72 15.46 7.48
N ASP A 63 1.27 16.66 7.12
CA ASP A 63 0.40 16.91 5.98
C ASP A 63 1.04 16.49 4.67
N ALA A 64 2.32 16.80 4.46
CA ALA A 64 3.02 16.41 3.24
C ALA A 64 3.06 14.88 3.06
N VAL A 65 3.33 14.13 4.14
CA VAL A 65 3.36 12.66 4.10
C VAL A 65 1.96 12.08 3.85
N ILE A 66 0.94 12.60 4.53
CA ILE A 66 -0.45 12.16 4.33
C ILE A 66 -0.94 12.50 2.91
N ALA A 67 -0.62 13.68 2.40
CA ALA A 67 -1.04 14.16 1.08
C ALA A 67 -0.45 13.29 -0.04
N VAL A 68 0.87 13.08 -0.04
CA VAL A 68 1.54 12.29 -1.10
C VAL A 68 1.15 10.82 -1.00
N HIS A 69 1.14 10.24 0.19
CA HIS A 69 0.85 8.82 0.33
C HIS A 69 -0.65 8.54 0.32
N LEU A 70 -1.37 8.92 1.37
CA LEU A 70 -2.73 8.46 1.58
C LEU A 70 -3.72 9.13 0.61
N LYS A 71 -3.69 10.47 0.54
CA LYS A 71 -4.56 11.20 -0.40
C LYS A 71 -4.21 10.86 -1.84
N GLY A 72 -2.92 10.77 -2.17
CA GLY A 72 -2.46 10.39 -3.49
C GLY A 72 -2.93 9.02 -3.96
N HIS A 73 -2.80 7.99 -3.11
CA HIS A 73 -3.35 6.67 -3.40
C HIS A 73 -4.87 6.72 -3.56
N PHE A 74 -5.56 7.44 -2.68
CA PHE A 74 -7.02 7.55 -2.75
C PHE A 74 -7.49 8.26 -4.03
N ALA A 75 -6.83 9.35 -4.44
CA ALA A 75 -7.18 10.13 -5.62
C ALA A 75 -7.07 9.28 -6.90
N THR A 76 -5.93 8.65 -7.14
CA THR A 76 -5.73 7.80 -8.33
C THR A 76 -6.67 6.58 -8.32
N MET A 77 -6.86 5.93 -7.17
CA MET A 77 -7.84 4.84 -7.01
C MET A 77 -9.25 5.31 -7.36
N ARG A 78 -9.64 6.49 -6.86
CA ARG A 78 -10.97 7.06 -7.10
C ARG A 78 -11.20 7.35 -8.58
N HIS A 79 -10.21 7.89 -9.30
CA HIS A 79 -10.35 8.21 -10.72
C HIS A 79 -10.32 6.95 -11.60
N ALA A 80 -9.40 6.02 -11.34
CA ALA A 80 -9.34 4.74 -12.06
C ALA A 80 -10.61 3.90 -11.85
N ALA A 81 -11.10 3.79 -10.60
CA ALA A 81 -12.35 3.09 -10.30
C ALA A 81 -13.56 3.71 -11.01
N SER A 82 -13.59 5.04 -11.16
CA SER A 82 -14.66 5.71 -11.91
C SER A 82 -14.60 5.40 -13.40
N HIS A 83 -13.41 5.33 -13.98
CA HIS A 83 -13.20 4.93 -15.37
C HIS A 83 -13.72 3.49 -15.60
N TRP A 84 -13.25 2.51 -14.82
CA TRP A 84 -13.69 1.12 -14.95
C TRP A 84 -15.17 0.90 -14.67
N ARG A 85 -15.72 1.56 -13.65
CA ARG A 85 -17.17 1.55 -13.40
C ARG A 85 -17.95 2.15 -14.57
N GLY A 86 -17.41 3.18 -15.24
CA GLY A 86 -17.97 3.75 -16.46
C GLY A 86 -18.04 2.73 -17.60
N LEU A 87 -16.95 1.98 -17.84
CA LEU A 87 -16.91 0.89 -18.82
C LEU A 87 -17.94 -0.20 -18.50
N SER A 88 -18.06 -0.59 -17.22
CA SER A 88 -19.04 -1.58 -16.78
C SER A 88 -20.48 -1.11 -17.02
N LYS A 89 -20.78 0.16 -16.72
CA LYS A 89 -22.09 0.77 -17.02
C LYS A 89 -22.40 0.86 -18.51
N ALA A 90 -21.38 1.00 -19.35
CA ALA A 90 -21.50 0.98 -20.80
C ALA A 90 -21.66 -0.44 -21.38
N GLY A 91 -21.73 -1.47 -20.52
CA GLY A 91 -21.99 -2.85 -20.93
C GLY A 91 -20.75 -3.72 -21.11
N LYS A 92 -19.54 -3.20 -20.82
CA LYS A 92 -18.32 -4.02 -20.83
C LYS A 92 -18.38 -5.03 -19.69
N ALA A 93 -18.24 -6.32 -20.00
CA ALA A 93 -18.33 -7.36 -18.97
C ALA A 93 -17.12 -7.29 -18.03
N PRO A 94 -17.25 -7.68 -16.74
CA PRO A 94 -16.14 -7.67 -15.78
C PRO A 94 -14.87 -8.36 -16.27
N LYS A 95 -15.02 -9.50 -16.97
CA LYS A 95 -13.91 -10.27 -17.56
C LYS A 95 -13.15 -9.53 -18.67
N ASP A 96 -13.76 -8.51 -19.28
CA ASP A 96 -13.16 -7.71 -20.34
C ASP A 96 -12.57 -6.40 -19.78
N ILE A 97 -12.97 -6.00 -18.56
CA ILE A 97 -12.32 -4.90 -17.81
C ILE A 97 -11.01 -5.41 -17.21
N ASP A 98 -11.03 -6.57 -16.55
CA ASP A 98 -9.88 -7.32 -16.01
C ASP A 98 -8.74 -6.45 -15.45
N ALA A 99 -9.07 -5.44 -14.65
CA ALA A 99 -8.12 -4.41 -14.23
C ALA A 99 -7.55 -4.65 -12.81
N ARG A 100 -6.44 -3.97 -12.50
CA ARG A 100 -5.62 -4.22 -11.30
C ARG A 100 -5.22 -2.91 -10.62
N ILE A 101 -5.29 -2.90 -9.30
CA ILE A 101 -4.65 -1.88 -8.46
C ILE A 101 -3.63 -2.58 -7.54
N ILE A 102 -2.39 -2.10 -7.58
CA ILE A 102 -1.33 -2.50 -6.66
C ILE A 102 -0.90 -1.27 -5.87
N ASN A 103 -1.24 -1.23 -4.59
CA ASN A 103 -0.85 -0.16 -3.67
C ASN A 103 0.46 -0.50 -2.95
N THR A 104 1.21 0.52 -2.54
CA THR A 104 2.41 0.33 -1.71
C THR A 104 2.14 0.73 -0.25
N SER A 105 1.86 -0.25 0.60
CA SER A 105 1.87 -0.11 2.07
C SER A 105 3.31 -0.25 2.62
N SER A 106 3.49 -0.67 3.87
CA SER A 106 4.78 -0.91 4.53
C SER A 106 4.57 -1.66 5.85
N GLY A 107 5.57 -2.40 6.33
CA GLY A 107 5.60 -2.90 7.72
C GLY A 107 5.38 -1.79 8.75
N ALA A 108 5.84 -0.56 8.49
CA ALA A 108 5.54 0.60 9.32
C ALA A 108 4.02 0.87 9.44
N GLY A 109 3.25 0.63 8.37
CA GLY A 109 1.80 0.76 8.41
C GLY A 109 1.08 -0.42 9.06
N LEU A 110 1.73 -1.58 9.15
CA LEU A 110 1.14 -2.81 9.69
C LEU A 110 1.40 -2.94 11.19
N GLN A 111 2.62 -2.67 11.64
CA GLN A 111 3.04 -2.81 13.05
C GLN A 111 3.48 -1.49 13.71
N GLY A 112 3.66 -0.42 12.93
CA GLY A 112 4.27 0.83 13.41
C GLY A 112 5.79 0.86 13.23
N SER A 113 6.35 2.07 13.14
CA SER A 113 7.80 2.30 13.10
C SER A 113 8.16 3.53 13.94
N VAL A 114 9.09 3.37 14.89
CA VAL A 114 9.56 4.46 15.76
C VAL A 114 10.19 5.57 14.90
N GLY A 115 9.81 6.82 15.19
CA GLY A 115 10.27 7.98 14.41
C GLY A 115 9.56 8.18 13.08
N GLN A 116 8.55 7.37 12.75
CA GLN A 116 7.83 7.44 11.48
C GLN A 116 6.31 7.47 11.69
N GLY A 117 5.81 8.24 12.67
CA GLY A 117 4.38 8.24 13.03
C GLY A 117 3.45 8.66 11.87
N ASN A 118 3.80 9.74 11.17
CA ASN A 118 3.09 10.23 9.97
C ASN A 118 3.08 9.18 8.84
N TYR A 119 4.24 8.59 8.53
CA TYR A 119 4.37 7.57 7.49
C TYR A 119 3.64 6.28 7.84
N SER A 120 3.78 5.81 9.10
CA SER A 120 3.05 4.65 9.63
C SER A 120 1.54 4.85 9.49
N ALA A 121 1.02 6.01 9.87
CA ALA A 121 -0.40 6.35 9.72
C ALA A 121 -0.84 6.32 8.24
N ALA A 122 -0.07 6.93 7.33
CA ALA A 122 -0.38 6.92 5.90
C ALA A 122 -0.42 5.49 5.33
N LYS A 123 0.58 4.66 5.66
CA LYS A 123 0.71 3.28 5.14
C LYS A 123 -0.32 2.33 5.74
N ALA A 124 -0.73 2.55 6.99
CA ALA A 124 -1.87 1.87 7.62
C ALA A 124 -3.18 2.21 6.90
N GLY A 125 -3.40 3.50 6.62
CA GLY A 125 -4.54 3.97 5.83
C GLY A 125 -4.58 3.34 4.43
N ILE A 126 -3.44 3.20 3.77
CA ILE A 126 -3.32 2.53 2.47
C ILE A 126 -3.65 1.02 2.57
N ALA A 127 -3.20 0.34 3.62
CA ALA A 127 -3.55 -1.07 3.83
C ALA A 127 -5.07 -1.24 4.00
N ALA A 128 -5.71 -0.42 4.83
CA ALA A 128 -7.16 -0.44 5.00
C ALA A 128 -7.92 -0.05 3.71
N LEU A 129 -7.46 0.99 3.00
CA LEU A 129 -8.04 1.43 1.74
C LEU A 129 -7.98 0.33 0.66
N THR A 130 -6.92 -0.47 0.67
CA THR A 130 -6.78 -1.64 -0.22
C THR A 130 -7.89 -2.67 0.02
N LEU A 131 -8.20 -2.97 1.29
CA LEU A 131 -9.27 -3.91 1.64
C LEU A 131 -10.64 -3.40 1.19
N VAL A 132 -10.92 -2.12 1.42
CA VAL A 132 -12.18 -1.49 1.00
C VAL A 132 -12.30 -1.47 -0.53
N GLY A 133 -11.25 -1.03 -1.22
CA GLY A 133 -11.21 -1.05 -2.69
C GLY A 133 -11.44 -2.45 -3.25
N ALA A 134 -10.82 -3.47 -2.68
CA ALA A 134 -11.02 -4.85 -3.11
C ALA A 134 -12.49 -5.29 -3.00
N ALA A 135 -13.17 -4.94 -1.90
CA ALA A 135 -14.57 -5.27 -1.70
C ALA A 135 -15.51 -4.48 -2.63
N GLU A 136 -15.24 -3.19 -2.83
CA GLU A 136 -16.12 -2.32 -3.63
C GLU A 136 -15.98 -2.50 -5.15
N MET A 137 -14.79 -2.84 -5.62
CA MET A 137 -14.42 -2.81 -7.03
C MET A 137 -14.53 -4.18 -7.72
N ARG A 138 -14.52 -5.29 -6.96
CA ARG A 138 -14.62 -6.65 -7.51
C ARG A 138 -15.81 -6.85 -8.45
N ARG A 139 -16.95 -6.22 -8.17
CA ARG A 139 -18.20 -6.35 -8.95
C ARG A 139 -18.08 -5.90 -10.41
N TYR A 140 -17.06 -5.12 -10.77
CA TYR A 140 -16.79 -4.72 -12.16
C TYR A 140 -15.42 -5.21 -12.67
N GLY A 141 -14.88 -6.28 -12.08
CA GLY A 141 -13.72 -6.98 -12.63
C GLY A 141 -12.37 -6.37 -12.26
N VAL A 142 -12.30 -5.65 -11.14
CA VAL A 142 -11.07 -5.03 -10.64
C VAL A 142 -10.58 -5.76 -9.38
N THR A 143 -9.30 -6.11 -9.33
CA THR A 143 -8.65 -6.54 -8.09
C THR A 143 -7.84 -5.41 -7.47
N VAL A 144 -7.76 -5.39 -6.14
CA VAL A 144 -7.01 -4.38 -5.40
C VAL A 144 -6.19 -5.10 -4.34
N ASN A 145 -4.86 -5.00 -4.45
CA ASN A 145 -3.92 -5.59 -3.50
C ASN A 145 -2.86 -4.56 -3.10
N ALA A 146 -2.10 -4.86 -2.05
CA ALA A 146 -0.97 -4.05 -1.66
C ALA A 146 0.29 -4.90 -1.48
N ILE A 147 1.43 -4.25 -1.65
CA ILE A 147 2.73 -4.75 -1.23
C ILE A 147 3.25 -3.93 -0.04
N ALA A 148 4.07 -4.53 0.81
CA ALA A 148 4.79 -3.93 1.91
C ALA A 148 6.29 -4.27 1.71
N PRO A 149 7.01 -3.49 0.91
CA PRO A 149 8.38 -3.84 0.53
C PRO A 149 9.39 -3.56 1.66
N ALA A 150 10.39 -4.43 1.78
CA ALA A 150 11.68 -4.13 2.36
C ALA A 150 12.72 -4.16 1.24
N ALA A 151 13.23 -2.97 0.88
CA ALA A 151 14.20 -2.81 -0.20
C ALA A 151 15.07 -1.58 0.04
N ARG A 152 16.28 -1.59 -0.52
CA ARG A 152 17.22 -0.48 -0.55
C ARG A 152 16.74 0.55 -1.58
N THR A 153 16.35 1.71 -1.07
CA THR A 153 15.92 2.87 -1.85
C THR A 153 16.47 4.12 -1.18
N ARG A 154 16.45 5.26 -1.87
CA ARG A 154 16.81 6.55 -1.27
C ARG A 154 16.07 6.87 0.05
N MET A 155 14.89 6.28 0.28
CA MET A 155 14.12 6.46 1.52
C MET A 155 14.59 5.55 2.67
N THR A 156 15.25 4.43 2.38
CA THR A 156 15.61 3.40 3.38
C THR A 156 17.12 3.32 3.65
N GLU A 157 17.94 3.85 2.73
CA GLU A 157 19.40 3.86 2.84
C GLU A 157 19.93 4.64 4.04
N THR A 158 19.20 5.64 4.53
CA THR A 158 19.60 6.44 5.70
C THR A 158 19.10 5.84 7.01
N VAL A 159 17.84 5.39 7.04
CA VAL A 159 17.17 4.90 8.26
C VAL A 159 17.64 3.49 8.62
N PHE A 160 17.89 2.64 7.63
CA PHE A 160 18.26 1.23 7.81
C PHE A 160 19.61 0.90 7.16
N ALA A 161 20.57 1.83 7.24
CA ALA A 161 21.83 1.78 6.47
C ALA A 161 22.57 0.44 6.53
N GLU A 162 22.67 -0.18 7.71
CA GLU A 162 23.35 -1.48 7.88
C GLU A 162 22.55 -2.63 7.23
N MET A 163 21.24 -2.69 7.45
CA MET A 163 20.35 -3.68 6.84
C MET A 163 20.30 -3.53 5.31
N MET A 164 20.47 -2.29 4.85
CA MET A 164 20.48 -1.89 3.45
C MET A 164 21.90 -1.80 2.89
N ALA A 165 22.91 -2.48 3.44
CA ALA A 165 24.24 -2.48 2.84
C ALA A 165 24.30 -3.41 1.60
N LYS A 166 24.94 -2.98 0.52
CA LYS A 166 25.12 -3.80 -0.69
C LYS A 166 26.13 -4.92 -0.43
N PRO A 167 25.78 -6.20 -0.68
CA PRO A 167 26.74 -7.28 -0.57
C PRO A 167 27.83 -7.12 -1.63
N GLN A 168 29.07 -7.50 -1.28
CA GLN A 168 30.20 -7.46 -2.21
C GLN A 168 30.12 -8.58 -3.26
N GLU A 169 29.54 -9.72 -2.89
CA GLU A 169 29.33 -10.88 -3.76
C GLU A 169 27.96 -11.52 -3.47
N GLY A 170 27.41 -12.22 -4.47
CA GLY A 170 26.14 -12.95 -4.33
C GLY A 170 24.89 -12.13 -4.63
N PHE A 171 23.72 -12.68 -4.24
CA PHE A 171 22.41 -12.09 -4.49
C PHE A 171 22.16 -10.89 -3.57
N ASP A 172 21.91 -9.71 -4.16
CA ASP A 172 21.52 -8.51 -3.42
C ASP A 172 20.03 -8.58 -3.08
N ALA A 173 19.70 -9.20 -1.94
CA ALA A 173 18.32 -9.36 -1.49
C ALA A 173 17.58 -8.02 -1.33
N MET A 174 18.30 -6.94 -1.03
CA MET A 174 17.72 -5.61 -0.84
C MET A 174 17.62 -4.82 -2.14
N ALA A 175 18.00 -5.38 -3.29
CA ALA A 175 17.81 -4.72 -4.58
C ALA A 175 16.32 -4.46 -4.83
N PRO A 176 15.89 -3.21 -5.14
CA PRO A 176 14.47 -2.88 -5.32
C PRO A 176 13.83 -3.62 -6.49
N GLU A 177 14.63 -4.07 -7.46
CA GLU A 177 14.20 -4.89 -8.59
C GLU A 177 13.57 -6.22 -8.13
N ASN A 178 13.91 -6.72 -6.94
CA ASN A 178 13.35 -7.96 -6.40
C ASN A 178 11.87 -7.83 -6.00
N VAL A 179 11.36 -6.61 -5.82
CA VAL A 179 9.95 -6.36 -5.48
C VAL A 179 9.06 -6.42 -6.73
N SER A 180 9.58 -5.95 -7.86
CA SER A 180 8.84 -5.80 -9.12
C SER A 180 8.20 -7.07 -9.68
N PRO A 181 8.79 -8.28 -9.59
CA PRO A 181 8.18 -9.51 -10.10
C PRO A 181 6.77 -9.77 -9.55
N LEU A 182 6.53 -9.57 -8.25
CA LEU A 182 5.20 -9.76 -7.68
C LEU A 182 4.22 -8.68 -8.18
N VAL A 183 4.68 -7.44 -8.34
CA VAL A 183 3.85 -6.34 -8.88
C VAL A 183 3.39 -6.66 -10.29
N VAL A 184 4.30 -7.14 -11.15
CA VAL A 184 3.97 -7.55 -12.53
C VAL A 184 2.99 -8.72 -12.53
N TRP A 185 3.21 -9.74 -11.70
CA TRP A 185 2.29 -10.87 -11.61
C TRP A 185 0.90 -10.46 -11.11
N LEU A 186 0.82 -9.59 -10.10
CA LEU A 186 -0.45 -9.01 -9.62
C LEU A 186 -1.13 -8.17 -10.70
N GLY A 187 -0.37 -7.55 -11.61
CA GLY A 187 -0.87 -6.83 -12.78
C GLY A 187 -1.40 -7.72 -13.92
N SER A 188 -1.24 -9.04 -13.84
CA SER A 188 -1.54 -9.95 -14.95
C SER A 188 -2.98 -10.48 -14.96
N ALA A 189 -3.38 -11.09 -16.08
CA ALA A 189 -4.67 -11.78 -16.20
C ALA A 189 -4.79 -13.02 -15.28
N GLU A 190 -3.66 -13.63 -14.90
CA GLU A 190 -3.61 -14.82 -14.02
C GLU A 190 -4.01 -14.48 -12.58
N SER A 191 -3.72 -13.26 -12.12
CA SER A 191 -4.00 -12.82 -10.73
C SER A 191 -5.47 -12.44 -10.48
N ARG A 192 -6.40 -12.69 -11.40
CA ARG A 192 -7.80 -12.22 -11.36
C ARG A 192 -8.58 -12.62 -10.10
N ASP A 193 -8.18 -13.70 -9.44
CA ASP A 193 -8.82 -14.21 -8.23
C ASP A 193 -8.13 -13.73 -6.93
N VAL A 194 -7.02 -13.00 -7.05
CA VAL A 194 -6.28 -12.43 -5.92
C VAL A 194 -6.72 -10.99 -5.70
N THR A 195 -7.47 -10.74 -4.62
CA THR A 195 -7.90 -9.39 -4.23
C THR A 195 -7.96 -9.27 -2.71
N GLY A 196 -7.76 -8.06 -2.19
CA GLY A 196 -7.80 -7.74 -0.77
C GLY A 196 -6.65 -8.33 0.02
N LYS A 197 -5.49 -8.53 -0.63
CA LYS A 197 -4.28 -9.09 0.00
C LYS A 197 -3.22 -8.02 0.19
N VAL A 198 -2.46 -8.18 1.27
CA VAL A 198 -1.23 -7.41 1.53
C VAL A 198 -0.08 -8.40 1.57
N PHE A 199 0.95 -8.16 0.75
CA PHE A 199 2.14 -9.01 0.67
C PHE A 199 3.37 -8.26 1.15
N GLU A 200 4.03 -8.76 2.19
CA GLU A 200 5.39 -8.32 2.53
C GLU A 200 6.39 -8.96 1.57
N VAL A 201 7.30 -8.16 1.01
CA VAL A 201 8.23 -8.62 -0.05
C VAL A 201 9.65 -8.12 0.24
N GLU A 202 10.62 -9.03 0.21
CA GLU A 202 12.05 -8.76 0.42
C GLU A 202 12.89 -9.81 -0.30
N GLY A 203 13.77 -9.42 -1.22
CA GLY A 203 14.59 -10.36 -1.98
C GLY A 203 13.75 -11.46 -2.65
N GLY A 204 14.00 -12.72 -2.29
CA GLY A 204 13.23 -13.88 -2.77
C GLY A 204 12.02 -14.26 -1.90
N ILE A 205 11.69 -13.47 -0.89
CA ILE A 205 10.65 -13.77 0.10
C ILE A 205 9.36 -13.03 -0.24
N ILE A 206 8.25 -13.77 -0.26
CA ILE A 206 6.89 -13.24 -0.31
C ILE A 206 6.13 -13.80 0.89
N ARG A 207 5.62 -12.91 1.75
CA ARG A 207 4.82 -13.27 2.93
C ARG A 207 3.45 -12.60 2.84
N VAL A 208 2.39 -13.36 3.12
CA VAL A 208 1.05 -12.79 3.27
C VAL A 208 0.95 -12.15 4.65
N ALA A 209 0.61 -10.88 4.72
CA ALA A 209 0.30 -10.22 5.98
C ALA A 209 -1.14 -10.57 6.39
N GLU A 210 -1.29 -11.20 7.56
CA GLU A 210 -2.60 -11.44 8.17
C GLU A 210 -3.12 -10.14 8.81
N GLY A 211 -4.39 -9.81 8.57
CA GLY A 211 -5.01 -8.60 9.09
C GLY A 211 -5.37 -8.69 10.59
N TRP A 212 -6.02 -7.63 11.08
CA TRP A 212 -6.56 -7.60 12.44
C TRP A 212 -7.54 -8.76 12.68
N ALA A 213 -7.48 -9.33 13.88
CA ALA A 213 -8.35 -10.42 14.32
C ALA A 213 -9.06 -10.05 15.63
N HIS A 214 -10.19 -10.70 15.90
CA HIS A 214 -10.86 -10.61 17.19
C HIS A 214 -10.08 -11.42 18.23
N GLY A 215 -9.56 -10.75 19.25
CA GLY A 215 -8.86 -11.36 20.38
C GLY A 215 -9.82 -11.91 21.46
N PRO A 216 -9.30 -12.17 22.67
CA PRO A 216 -10.11 -12.56 23.82
C PRO A 216 -11.26 -11.56 24.08
N GLN A 217 -12.42 -12.09 24.43
CA GLN A 217 -13.63 -11.31 24.71
C GLN A 217 -14.25 -11.77 26.04
N VAL A 218 -14.78 -10.83 26.80
CA VAL A 218 -15.62 -11.08 27.97
C VAL A 218 -16.84 -10.16 27.89
N ASP A 219 -18.00 -10.69 28.21
CA ASP A 219 -19.25 -9.95 28.27
C ASP A 219 -19.81 -10.04 29.70
N LYS A 220 -20.01 -8.88 30.34
CA LYS A 220 -20.62 -8.80 31.68
C LYS A 220 -22.14 -9.01 31.61
N GLY A 221 -22.74 -8.82 30.43
CA GLY A 221 -24.20 -8.78 30.23
C GLY A 221 -24.87 -7.51 30.78
N VAL A 222 -24.09 -6.61 31.39
CA VAL A 222 -24.51 -5.34 31.99
C VAL A 222 -23.39 -4.30 31.87
N LYS A 223 -23.66 -3.06 32.25
CA LYS A 223 -22.66 -1.98 32.27
C LYS A 223 -21.51 -2.30 33.25
N TRP A 224 -20.27 -2.15 32.81
CA TRP A 224 -19.08 -2.21 33.66
C TRP A 224 -19.02 -1.03 34.64
N ASP A 225 -18.51 -1.28 35.84
CA ASP A 225 -17.98 -0.24 36.72
C ASP A 225 -16.50 0.01 36.35
N PRO A 226 -16.04 1.25 36.15
CA PRO A 226 -14.62 1.51 35.89
C PRO A 226 -13.68 0.92 36.96
N ALA A 227 -14.13 0.82 38.22
CA ALA A 227 -13.30 0.35 39.34
C ALA A 227 -12.99 -1.17 39.30
N GLU A 228 -13.80 -1.98 38.61
CA GLU A 228 -13.59 -3.44 38.51
C GLU A 228 -12.78 -3.85 37.27
N LEU A 229 -12.45 -2.92 36.36
CA LEU A 229 -11.85 -3.24 35.07
C LEU A 229 -10.39 -3.69 35.15
N GLY A 230 -9.66 -3.37 36.22
CA GLY A 230 -8.24 -3.73 36.36
C GLY A 230 -7.98 -5.23 36.14
N PRO A 231 -8.55 -6.12 36.99
CA PRO A 231 -8.40 -7.57 36.82
C PRO A 231 -8.94 -8.10 35.49
N VAL A 232 -10.03 -7.53 34.98
CA VAL A 232 -10.67 -7.94 33.72
C VAL A 232 -9.73 -7.68 32.53
N VAL A 233 -9.16 -6.50 32.45
CA VAL A 233 -8.21 -6.13 31.38
C VAL A 233 -6.94 -6.97 31.48
N SER A 234 -6.40 -7.19 32.67
CA SER A 234 -5.21 -8.04 32.85
C SER A 234 -5.45 -9.48 32.37
N ASP A 235 -6.60 -10.07 32.66
CA ASP A 235 -6.97 -11.41 32.19
C ASP A 235 -7.09 -11.49 30.66
N LEU A 236 -7.70 -10.50 30.02
CA LEU A 236 -7.81 -10.44 28.55
C LEU A 236 -6.43 -10.31 27.89
N LEU A 237 -5.55 -9.46 28.43
CA LEU A 237 -4.19 -9.28 27.90
C LEU A 237 -3.35 -10.55 28.04
N ALA A 238 -3.45 -11.26 29.18
CA ALA A 238 -2.74 -12.52 29.40
C ALA A 238 -3.15 -13.62 28.39
N LYS A 239 -4.38 -13.55 27.85
CA LYS A 239 -4.90 -14.48 26.83
C LYS A 239 -4.65 -14.02 25.40
N SER A 240 -4.22 -12.77 25.21
CA SER A 240 -4.01 -12.19 23.89
C SER A 240 -2.75 -12.76 23.21
N ARG A 241 -2.78 -12.82 21.87
CA ARG A 241 -1.60 -13.18 21.09
C ARG A 241 -0.56 -12.06 21.24
N PRO A 242 0.74 -12.36 21.49
CA PRO A 242 1.78 -11.34 21.50
C PRO A 242 1.81 -10.60 20.16
N PRO A 243 1.87 -9.26 20.14
CA PRO A 243 1.95 -8.51 18.90
C PRO A 243 3.33 -8.70 18.25
N VAL A 244 3.38 -8.57 16.92
CA VAL A 244 4.66 -8.35 16.25
C VAL A 244 5.20 -6.99 16.72
N PRO A 245 6.49 -6.90 17.14
CA PRO A 245 7.03 -5.65 17.67
C PRO A 245 6.96 -4.49 16.68
N VAL A 246 6.83 -3.27 17.21
CA VAL A 246 7.01 -2.03 16.45
C VAL A 246 8.45 -1.99 15.93
N TYR A 247 8.64 -1.60 14.67
CA TYR A 247 9.98 -1.48 14.11
C TYR A 247 10.78 -0.38 14.82
N GLY A 248 12.00 -0.70 15.25
CA GLY A 248 12.90 0.23 15.95
C GLY A 248 12.58 0.47 17.43
N ALA A 249 11.67 -0.31 18.03
CA ALA A 249 11.38 -0.29 19.46
C ALA A 249 12.33 -1.18 20.29
#